data_AF-A0A7X7SNM8-F1
#
_entry.id   AF-A0A7X7SNM8-F1
#
_cell.length_a   1.000
_cell.length_b   1.000
_cell.length_c   1.000
_cell.angle_alpha   90.00
_cell.angle_beta   90.00
_cell.angle_gamma   90.00
#
_symmetry.space_group_name_H-M   'P 1'
#
loop_
_entity.id
_entity.type
_entity.pdbx_description
1 polymer ?
#
loop_
_entity_poly.entity_id
_entity_poly.type
_entity_poly.pdbx_seq_one_letter_code
_entity_poly.pdbx_strand_id
1 'polypeptide(L)'
;MIVVTTARYCAQCGGAIELRESEGRMREVCAACGAVFYRNPLPVAAAVVVNEDRELLLVKRKYPPEQGRWCLPIGFAELDETIEEAALRELREEAGVEGRVRGLLDVDSYGSEFYGDLLIVTFEIERTGGHEHPGDDAEDAAYFPLDRLPPLAFSSNDKAVAAFREAHEEEWSIQDSFRRLATDQGVRPRVGALLSDTLVDVVESRAGHIAEAWLAEVREHPSTQTLAGLDGRWLQAETEFALSRLGRRLREEAPVGEVNEYYRHWGAELASRGCPLAEALSGLSLLKRAIWVGARGSGLWERPVEAYRILEMFTVVGVFFDRAAYHVARGYDSVEGTQTRA
;
A
#
# COMPACT_ATOMS: atom_id res chain seq x y z
N MET A 1 40.46 -0.97 -2.28
CA MET A 1 40.33 -1.87 -3.44
C MET A 1 40.66 -3.29 -2.99
N ILE A 2 39.64 -4.03 -2.51
CA ILE A 2 39.81 -5.43 -2.10
C ILE A 2 39.63 -6.28 -3.36
N VAL A 3 40.75 -6.66 -3.98
CA VAL A 3 40.75 -7.71 -5.00
C VAL A 3 40.91 -9.01 -4.24
N VAL A 4 39.99 -9.96 -4.40
CA VAL A 4 40.16 -11.33 -3.90
C VAL A 4 41.24 -12.01 -4.76
N THR A 5 42.51 -11.63 -4.55
CA THR A 5 43.64 -12.25 -5.23
C THR A 5 43.84 -13.65 -4.67
N THR A 6 44.07 -14.62 -5.55
CA THR A 6 44.56 -15.95 -5.17
C THR A 6 45.85 -15.83 -4.37
N ALA A 7 45.79 -16.24 -3.10
CA ALA A 7 46.95 -16.26 -2.22
C ALA A 7 47.95 -17.28 -2.77
N ARG A 8 49.17 -16.82 -3.09
CA ARG A 8 50.23 -17.69 -3.61
C ARG A 8 51.02 -18.39 -2.50
N TYR A 9 50.99 -17.82 -1.29
CA TYR A 9 51.77 -18.28 -0.15
C TYR A 9 50.90 -18.33 1.11
N CYS A 10 51.18 -19.32 1.96
CA CYS A 10 50.47 -19.59 3.20
C CYS A 10 50.75 -18.51 4.25
N ALA A 11 49.71 -17.85 4.74
CA ALA A 11 49.82 -16.83 5.79
C ALA A 11 50.35 -17.37 7.13
N GLN A 12 50.33 -18.69 7.36
CA GLN A 12 50.83 -19.30 8.59
C GLN A 12 52.32 -19.68 8.55
N CYS A 13 52.84 -20.15 7.41
CA CYS A 13 54.19 -20.69 7.33
C CYS A 13 55.01 -20.24 6.10
N GLY A 14 54.44 -19.45 5.20
CA GLY A 14 55.10 -18.98 3.97
C GLY A 14 55.23 -20.02 2.85
N GLY A 15 54.77 -21.26 3.05
CA GLY A 15 54.78 -22.31 2.04
C GLY A 15 53.86 -22.02 0.84
N ALA A 16 54.12 -22.64 -0.32
CA ALA A 16 53.29 -22.47 -1.51
C ALA A 16 51.87 -23.05 -1.31
N ILE A 17 50.87 -22.35 -1.84
CA ILE A 17 49.48 -22.80 -1.88
C ILE A 17 49.21 -23.49 -3.22
N GLU A 18 48.49 -24.61 -3.16
CA GLU A 18 48.03 -25.34 -4.35
C GLU A 18 46.58 -25.78 -4.20
N LEU A 19 45.91 -26.02 -5.34
CA LEU A 19 44.54 -26.53 -5.36
C LEU A 19 44.56 -28.05 -5.17
N ARG A 20 43.99 -28.54 -4.05
CA ARG A 20 43.80 -29.97 -3.78
C ARG A 20 42.33 -30.28 -3.52
N GLU A 21 41.92 -31.50 -3.83
CA GLU A 21 40.61 -32.00 -3.43
C GLU A 21 40.59 -32.18 -1.90
N SER A 22 39.60 -31.56 -1.26
CA SER A 22 39.34 -31.63 0.17
C SER A 22 37.82 -31.66 0.36
N GLU A 23 37.30 -32.68 1.05
CA GLU A 23 35.86 -32.88 1.30
C GLU A 23 34.97 -32.70 0.05
N GLY A 24 35.43 -33.23 -1.10
CA GLY A 24 34.67 -33.18 -2.35
C GLY A 24 34.65 -31.83 -3.08
N ARG A 25 35.46 -30.85 -2.65
CA ARG A 25 35.68 -29.58 -3.38
C ARG A 25 37.17 -29.32 -3.59
N MET A 26 37.50 -28.60 -4.66
CA MET A 26 38.86 -28.08 -4.85
C MET A 26 39.07 -26.89 -3.91
N ARG A 27 40.11 -26.96 -3.08
CA ARG A 27 40.44 -25.91 -2.11
C ARG A 27 41.89 -25.52 -2.17
N GLU A 28 42.17 -24.29 -1.77
CA GLU A 28 43.52 -23.79 -1.57
C GLU A 28 44.12 -24.45 -0.32
N VAL A 29 45.14 -25.28 -0.50
CA VAL A 29 45.82 -26.02 0.58
C VAL A 29 47.30 -25.71 0.54
N CYS A 30 47.89 -25.41 1.70
CA CYS A 30 49.32 -25.21 1.82
C CYS A 30 50.08 -26.53 1.66
N ALA A 31 51.00 -26.60 0.70
CA ALA A 31 51.80 -27.81 0.44
C ALA A 31 52.74 -28.18 1.60
N ALA A 32 53.15 -27.20 2.42
CA ALA A 32 54.10 -27.40 3.53
C ALA A 32 53.45 -27.84 4.86
N CYS A 33 52.47 -27.08 5.38
CA CYS A 33 51.83 -27.38 6.67
C CYS A 33 50.45 -28.04 6.57
N GLY A 34 49.88 -28.17 5.37
CA GLY A 34 48.56 -28.78 5.16
C GLY A 34 47.36 -27.90 5.53
N ALA A 35 47.58 -26.63 5.90
CA ALA A 35 46.50 -25.69 6.21
C ALA A 35 45.56 -25.50 5.00
N VAL A 36 44.25 -25.54 5.24
CA VAL A 36 43.20 -25.36 4.24
C VAL A 36 42.65 -23.93 4.34
N PHE A 37 42.59 -23.24 3.21
CA PHE A 37 42.05 -21.88 3.11
C PHE A 37 40.65 -21.93 2.47
N TYR A 38 39.66 -21.52 3.25
CA TYR A 38 38.27 -21.46 2.79
C TYR A 38 37.99 -20.11 2.14
N ARG A 39 37.32 -20.14 0.99
CA ARG A 39 36.74 -18.96 0.36
C ARG A 39 35.26 -18.94 0.66
N ASN A 40 34.85 -17.99 1.49
CA ASN A 40 33.46 -17.77 1.86
C ASN A 40 32.99 -16.46 1.23
N PRO A 41 31.69 -16.33 0.93
CA PRO A 41 31.12 -15.05 0.53
C PRO A 41 31.38 -13.97 1.57
N LEU A 42 31.64 -12.75 1.11
CA LEU A 42 31.86 -11.61 2.01
C LEU A 42 30.52 -11.03 2.48
N PRO A 43 30.34 -10.76 3.78
CA PRO A 43 29.14 -10.13 4.30
C PRO A 43 29.09 -8.65 3.92
N VAL A 44 27.94 -8.23 3.39
CA VAL A 44 27.65 -6.85 2.99
C VAL A 44 26.31 -6.46 3.61
N ALA A 45 26.26 -5.29 4.25
CA ALA A 45 25.08 -4.77 4.90
C ALA A 45 24.48 -3.64 4.06
N ALA A 46 23.16 -3.65 3.86
CA ALA A 46 22.43 -2.63 3.11
C ALA A 46 21.27 -2.04 3.92
N ALA A 47 20.93 -0.79 3.66
CA ALA A 47 19.90 -0.02 4.35
C ALA A 47 18.75 0.38 3.42
N VAL A 48 17.52 0.05 3.80
CA VAL A 48 16.30 0.64 3.22
C VAL A 48 15.72 1.65 4.20
N VAL A 49 15.72 2.92 3.81
CA VAL A 49 15.15 4.03 4.59
C VAL A 49 14.11 4.73 3.74
N VAL A 50 12.86 4.75 4.21
CA VAL A 50 11.74 5.40 3.52
C VAL A 50 11.13 6.46 4.41
N ASN A 51 10.92 7.66 3.86
CA ASN A 51 10.31 8.78 4.60
C ASN A 51 8.77 8.69 4.61
N GLU A 52 8.12 9.61 5.34
CA GLU A 52 6.65 9.66 5.46
C GLU A 52 5.93 9.89 4.12
N ASP A 53 6.63 10.45 3.12
CA ASP A 53 6.14 10.72 1.78
C ASP A 53 6.33 9.53 0.81
N ARG A 54 6.77 8.37 1.33
CA ARG A 54 7.08 7.14 0.57
C ARG A 54 8.19 7.32 -0.46
N GLU A 55 9.20 8.08 -0.09
CA GLU A 55 10.40 8.26 -0.86
C GLU A 55 11.56 7.47 -0.24
N LEU A 56 12.29 6.75 -1.08
CA LEU A 56 13.44 5.93 -0.71
C LEU A 56 14.72 6.77 -0.75
N LEU A 57 15.49 6.71 0.32
CA LEU A 57 16.83 7.28 0.37
C LEU A 57 17.78 6.43 -0.47
N LEU A 58 18.45 7.05 -1.42
CA LEU A 58 19.51 6.44 -2.22
C LEU A 58 20.77 7.28 -2.12
N VAL A 59 21.91 6.62 -2.32
CA VAL A 59 23.22 7.25 -2.48
C VAL A 59 23.76 6.98 -3.88
N LYS A 60 24.49 7.94 -4.43
CA LYS A 60 25.09 7.86 -5.76
C LYS A 60 26.56 7.49 -5.64
N ARG A 61 26.97 6.38 -6.25
CA ARG A 61 28.32 5.82 -6.08
C ARG A 61 29.40 6.74 -6.68
N LYS A 62 30.42 7.08 -5.89
CA LYS A 62 31.56 7.89 -6.34
C LYS A 62 32.65 7.10 -7.07
N TYR A 63 32.78 5.81 -6.77
CA TYR A 63 33.86 4.95 -7.28
C TYR A 63 33.35 3.67 -7.97
N PRO A 64 34.15 3.09 -8.89
CA PRO A 64 33.84 1.78 -9.49
C PRO A 64 33.76 0.65 -8.45
N PRO A 65 32.99 -0.42 -8.72
CA PRO A 65 32.12 -0.62 -9.88
C PRO A 65 30.86 0.28 -9.85
N GLU A 66 30.15 0.39 -10.97
CA GLU A 66 28.87 1.12 -11.08
C GLU A 66 28.95 2.60 -10.66
N GLN A 67 30.08 3.24 -10.93
CA GLN A 67 30.29 4.67 -10.65
C GLN A 67 29.20 5.53 -11.31
N GLY A 68 28.65 6.48 -10.54
CA GLY A 68 27.60 7.40 -10.95
C GLY A 68 26.19 6.81 -10.94
N ARG A 69 26.02 5.53 -10.58
CA ARG A 69 24.70 4.92 -10.38
C ARG A 69 24.22 5.06 -8.94
N TRP A 70 22.91 5.01 -8.77
CA TRP A 70 22.25 5.07 -7.46
C TRP A 70 22.15 3.67 -6.84
N CYS A 71 22.32 3.58 -5.54
CA CYS A 71 22.13 2.35 -4.76
C CYS A 71 21.55 2.66 -3.39
N LEU A 72 21.10 1.62 -2.70
CA LEU A 72 20.89 1.70 -1.25
C LEU A 72 22.24 2.02 -0.58
N PRO A 73 22.26 2.71 0.57
CA PRO A 73 23.45 2.77 1.40
C PRO A 73 23.90 1.35 1.74
N ILE A 74 25.14 1.01 1.39
CA ILE A 74 25.60 -0.38 1.34
C ILE A 74 27.12 -0.49 1.45
N GLY A 75 27.59 -1.39 2.33
CA GLY A 75 29.02 -1.64 2.47
C GLY A 75 29.35 -2.93 3.19
N PHE A 76 30.66 -3.23 3.26
CA PHE A 76 31.14 -4.46 3.87
C PHE A 76 31.00 -4.39 5.39
N ALA A 77 30.64 -5.53 5.99
CA ALA A 77 30.78 -5.64 7.44
C ALA A 77 32.28 -5.68 7.81
N GLU A 78 32.65 -4.89 8.81
CA GLU A 78 33.98 -4.90 9.40
C GLU A 78 34.09 -5.94 10.52
N LEU A 79 35.32 -6.13 10.99
CA LEU A 79 35.54 -6.93 12.19
C LEU A 79 35.02 -6.14 13.40
N ASP A 80 34.61 -6.88 14.44
CA ASP A 80 34.18 -6.33 15.73
C ASP A 80 32.85 -5.54 15.71
N GLU A 81 32.08 -5.61 14.63
CA GLU A 81 30.69 -5.11 14.54
C GLU A 81 29.69 -6.22 14.17
N THR A 82 28.41 -6.02 14.52
CA THR A 82 27.32 -6.83 13.98
C THR A 82 26.94 -6.39 12.57
N ILE A 83 26.20 -7.23 11.84
CA ILE A 83 25.74 -6.89 10.50
C ILE A 83 24.73 -5.72 10.52
N GLU A 84 23.98 -5.59 11.60
CA GLU A 84 23.10 -4.45 11.86
C GLU A 84 23.88 -3.16 12.11
N GLU A 85 24.96 -3.24 12.91
CA GLU A 85 25.87 -2.13 13.17
C GLU A 85 26.54 -1.64 11.87
N ALA A 86 26.95 -2.58 11.00
CA ALA A 86 27.47 -2.27 9.68
C ALA A 86 26.45 -1.48 8.84
N ALA A 87 25.18 -1.92 8.78
CA ALA A 87 24.14 -1.20 8.03
C ALA A 87 23.91 0.23 8.54
N LEU A 88 23.91 0.42 9.86
CA LEU A 88 23.75 1.74 10.49
C LEU A 88 24.98 2.63 10.28
N ARG A 89 26.18 2.06 10.34
CA ARG A 89 27.44 2.75 10.07
C ARG A 89 27.48 3.24 8.62
N GLU A 90 27.23 2.37 7.65
CA GLU A 90 27.22 2.71 6.22
C GLU A 90 26.13 3.75 5.90
N LEU A 91 24.93 3.62 6.47
CA LEU A 91 23.88 4.63 6.30
C LEU A 91 24.34 6.02 6.76
N ARG A 92 25.02 6.09 7.91
CA ARG A 92 25.54 7.35 8.46
C ARG A 92 26.70 7.88 7.62
N GLU A 93 27.63 7.01 7.22
CA GLU A 93 28.83 7.37 6.47
C GLU A 93 28.53 7.79 5.03
N GLU A 94 27.58 7.14 4.35
CA GLU A 94 27.28 7.44 2.94
C GLU A 94 26.20 8.51 2.78
N ALA A 95 25.24 8.61 3.71
CA ALA A 95 24.06 9.46 3.56
C ALA A 95 23.84 10.49 4.69
N GLY A 96 24.65 10.46 5.77
CA GLY A 96 24.50 11.39 6.90
C GLY A 96 23.27 11.16 7.78
N VAL A 97 22.58 10.04 7.58
CA VAL A 97 21.32 9.70 8.26
C VAL A 97 21.57 8.78 9.44
N GLU A 98 20.90 9.06 10.56
CA GLU A 98 20.91 8.19 11.74
C GLU A 98 19.58 7.44 11.84
N GLY A 99 19.64 6.20 12.29
CA GLY A 99 18.45 5.37 12.39
C GLY A 99 18.56 4.23 13.39
N ARG A 100 17.49 3.45 13.45
CA ARG A 100 17.36 2.23 14.23
C ARG A 100 16.83 1.13 13.33
N VAL A 101 17.43 -0.06 13.40
CA VAL A 101 16.96 -1.23 12.67
C VAL A 101 15.54 -1.59 13.13
N ARG A 102 14.62 -1.69 12.17
CA ARG A 102 13.26 -2.21 12.39
C ARG A 102 13.20 -3.72 12.22
N GLY A 103 13.89 -4.24 11.21
CA GLY A 103 13.96 -5.68 10.97
C GLY A 103 14.82 -6.02 9.77
N LEU A 104 15.12 -7.32 9.66
CA LEU A 104 15.70 -7.91 8.46
C LEU A 104 14.66 -7.89 7.34
N LEU A 105 15.04 -7.35 6.19
CA LEU A 105 14.16 -7.20 5.04
C LEU A 105 14.43 -8.26 3.96
N ASP A 106 15.70 -8.45 3.59
CA ASP A 106 16.09 -9.36 2.51
C ASP A 106 17.50 -9.93 2.72
N VAL A 107 17.76 -11.12 2.15
CA VAL A 107 19.09 -11.75 2.11
C VAL A 107 19.34 -12.29 0.71
N ASP A 108 20.36 -11.78 0.02
CA ASP A 108 20.68 -12.16 -1.35
C ASP A 108 22.12 -12.67 -1.49
N SER A 109 22.29 -13.66 -2.37
CA SER A 109 23.62 -14.10 -2.83
C SER A 109 23.94 -13.40 -4.14
N TYR A 110 25.00 -12.58 -4.15
CA TYR A 110 25.38 -11.79 -5.31
C TYR A 110 26.80 -12.13 -5.78
N GLY A 111 26.91 -12.61 -7.02
CA GLY A 111 28.20 -12.85 -7.66
C GLY A 111 28.74 -11.58 -8.31
N SER A 112 29.85 -11.06 -7.81
CA SER A 112 30.55 -9.92 -8.38
C SER A 112 31.82 -10.37 -9.11
N GLU A 113 32.04 -9.90 -10.34
CA GLU A 113 33.34 -10.09 -11.01
C GLU A 113 34.48 -9.36 -10.27
N PHE A 114 34.15 -8.31 -9.53
CA PHE A 114 35.12 -7.47 -8.84
C PHE A 114 35.42 -7.97 -7.43
N TYR A 115 34.38 -8.33 -6.67
CA TYR A 115 34.50 -8.72 -5.25
C TYR A 115 34.36 -10.23 -4.99
N GLY A 116 34.02 -11.03 -6.00
CA GLY A 116 33.67 -12.44 -5.82
C GLY A 116 32.24 -12.61 -5.28
N ASP A 117 31.99 -13.71 -4.57
CA ASP A 117 30.69 -13.99 -3.98
C ASP A 117 30.42 -13.09 -2.77
N LEU A 118 29.26 -12.44 -2.74
CA LEU A 118 28.80 -11.57 -1.67
C LEU A 118 27.52 -12.14 -1.04
N LEU A 119 27.39 -11.98 0.27
CA LEU A 119 26.16 -12.19 1.03
C LEU A 119 25.63 -10.83 1.44
N ILE A 120 24.60 -10.34 0.74
CA ILE A 120 24.02 -9.02 0.99
C ILE A 120 22.83 -9.20 1.94
N VAL A 121 22.93 -8.57 3.11
CA VAL A 121 21.89 -8.58 4.15
C VAL A 121 21.29 -7.18 4.22
N THR A 122 20.02 -7.05 3.88
CA THR A 122 19.35 -5.75 3.80
C THR A 122 18.40 -5.57 4.97
N PHE A 123 18.47 -4.41 5.63
CA PHE A 123 17.64 -4.06 6.76
C PHE A 123 16.70 -2.91 6.43
N GLU A 124 15.48 -2.98 6.96
CA GLU A 124 14.63 -1.79 7.08
C GLU A 124 15.11 -0.97 8.27
N ILE A 125 15.35 0.32 8.03
CA ILE A 125 15.82 1.25 9.05
C ILE A 125 14.82 2.39 9.20
N GLU A 126 14.40 2.59 10.44
CA GLU A 126 13.66 3.78 10.85
C GLU A 126 14.62 4.92 11.10
N ARG A 127 14.45 6.03 10.39
CA ARG A 127 15.21 7.25 10.65
C ARG A 127 14.88 7.79 12.04
N THR A 128 15.91 8.10 12.82
CA THR A 128 15.81 8.72 14.15
C THR A 128 16.47 10.09 14.21
N GLY A 129 17.31 10.43 13.22
CA GLY A 129 18.06 11.68 13.19
C GLY A 129 18.89 11.85 11.93
N GLY A 130 19.94 12.67 12.03
CA GLY A 130 20.83 12.99 10.92
C GLY A 130 20.25 13.95 9.88
N HIS A 131 21.11 14.39 8.97
CA HIS A 131 20.76 15.25 7.84
C HIS A 131 21.28 14.62 6.56
N GLU A 132 20.51 14.71 5.49
CA GLU A 132 20.85 14.10 4.22
C GLU A 132 22.02 14.86 3.60
N HIS A 133 23.19 14.22 3.57
CA HIS A 133 24.35 14.72 2.85
C HIS A 133 25.20 13.55 2.38
N PRO A 134 25.77 13.63 1.17
CA PRO A 134 26.72 12.61 0.72
C PRO A 134 27.94 12.62 1.65
N GLY A 135 28.42 11.43 1.99
CA GLY A 135 29.69 11.25 2.68
C GLY A 135 30.75 10.57 1.82
N ASP A 136 31.58 9.74 2.43
CA ASP A 136 32.95 9.48 1.96
C ASP A 136 33.02 8.90 0.53
N ASP A 137 32.20 7.88 0.28
CA ASP A 137 32.14 7.13 -0.99
C ASP A 137 30.89 7.43 -1.82
N ALA A 138 30.07 8.39 -1.38
CA ALA A 138 28.91 8.90 -2.11
C ALA A 138 29.23 10.22 -2.83
N GLU A 139 28.80 10.34 -4.09
CA GLU A 139 28.80 11.59 -4.84
C GLU A 139 27.59 12.45 -4.45
N ASP A 140 26.47 11.82 -4.15
CA ASP A 140 25.18 12.46 -3.84
C ASP A 140 24.30 11.55 -2.97
N ALA A 141 23.34 12.13 -2.24
CA ALA A 141 22.37 11.41 -1.42
C ALA A 141 21.00 12.10 -1.55
N ALA A 142 19.97 11.37 -1.96
CA ALA A 142 18.66 11.95 -2.24
C ALA A 142 17.50 10.96 -2.06
N TYR A 143 16.32 11.52 -1.79
CA TYR A 143 15.06 10.79 -1.73
C TYR A 143 14.41 10.69 -3.12
N PHE A 144 13.91 9.50 -3.45
CA PHE A 144 13.20 9.22 -4.70
C PHE A 144 11.86 8.55 -4.42
N PRO A 145 10.76 8.99 -5.06
CA PRO A 145 9.48 8.30 -4.95
C PRO A 145 9.60 6.81 -5.30
N LEU A 146 9.05 5.93 -4.45
CA LEU A 146 9.11 4.47 -4.63
C LEU A 146 8.43 3.93 -5.91
N ASP A 147 7.61 4.75 -6.56
CA ASP A 147 6.99 4.47 -7.86
C ASP A 147 7.81 4.98 -9.06
N ARG A 148 8.89 5.73 -8.78
CA ARG A 148 9.74 6.38 -9.79
C ARG A 148 11.20 6.42 -9.37
N LEU A 149 11.75 5.25 -9.10
CA LEU A 149 13.17 5.10 -8.78
C LEU A 149 14.04 5.22 -10.04
N PRO A 150 15.25 5.78 -9.93
CA PRO A 150 16.27 5.65 -10.97
C PRO A 150 16.72 4.19 -11.09
N PRO A 151 17.36 3.78 -12.21
CA PRO A 151 17.99 2.47 -12.31
C PRO A 151 19.03 2.28 -11.20
N LEU A 152 18.91 1.18 -10.46
CA LEU A 152 19.80 0.87 -9.35
C LEU A 152 21.08 0.17 -9.84
N ALA A 153 22.18 0.37 -9.09
CA ALA A 153 23.49 -0.18 -9.41
C ALA A 153 23.53 -1.71 -9.32
N PHE A 154 22.77 -2.31 -8.41
CA PHE A 154 22.83 -3.74 -8.09
C PHE A 154 21.44 -4.36 -8.08
N SER A 155 21.31 -5.55 -8.66
CA SER A 155 20.04 -6.29 -8.71
C SER A 155 19.55 -6.76 -7.33
N SER A 156 20.45 -6.90 -6.36
CA SER A 156 20.10 -7.14 -4.95
C SER A 156 19.25 -5.99 -4.39
N ASN A 157 19.51 -4.76 -4.81
CA ASN A 157 18.77 -3.60 -4.35
C ASN A 157 17.36 -3.58 -4.94
N ASP A 158 17.21 -3.97 -6.22
CA ASP A 158 15.89 -4.11 -6.84
C ASP A 158 15.04 -5.15 -6.09
N LYS A 159 15.63 -6.28 -5.70
CA LYS A 159 14.96 -7.33 -4.90
C LYS A 159 14.56 -6.81 -3.53
N ALA A 160 15.48 -6.16 -2.80
CA ALA A 160 15.20 -5.60 -1.49
C ALA A 160 14.09 -4.54 -1.53
N VAL A 161 14.11 -3.66 -2.54
CA VAL A 161 13.04 -2.66 -2.73
C VAL A 161 11.70 -3.33 -3.06
N ALA A 162 11.70 -4.40 -3.87
CA ALA A 162 10.48 -5.16 -4.14
C ALA A 162 9.93 -5.81 -2.86
N ALA A 163 10.79 -6.44 -2.05
CA ALA A 163 10.44 -7.01 -0.76
C ALA A 163 9.89 -5.95 0.21
N PHE A 164 10.48 -4.75 0.22
CA PHE A 164 9.98 -3.62 1.01
C PHE A 164 8.57 -3.22 0.61
N ARG A 165 8.32 -3.09 -0.70
CA ARG A 165 7.00 -2.72 -1.24
C ARG A 165 5.97 -3.78 -0.89
N GLU A 166 6.30 -5.06 -1.02
CA GLU A 166 5.41 -6.17 -0.65
C GLU A 166 5.08 -6.17 0.84
N ALA A 167 6.08 -5.98 1.70
CA ALA A 167 5.90 -5.95 3.16
C ALA A 167 5.00 -4.79 3.64
N HIS A 168 4.97 -3.67 2.91
CA HIS A 168 4.22 -2.46 3.28
C HIS A 168 2.96 -2.20 2.44
N GLU A 169 2.70 -3.00 1.41
CA GLU A 169 1.58 -2.79 0.48
C GLU A 169 0.24 -2.71 1.22
N GLU A 170 0.00 -3.65 2.14
CA GLU A 170 -1.25 -3.71 2.90
C GLU A 170 -1.40 -2.52 3.85
N GLU A 171 -0.34 -2.15 4.59
CA GLU A 171 -0.35 -1.01 5.51
C GLU A 171 -0.63 0.30 4.77
N TRP A 172 0.06 0.54 3.66
CA TRP A 172 -0.10 1.75 2.87
C TRP A 172 -1.47 1.85 2.21
N SER A 173 -2.03 0.73 1.76
CA SER A 173 -3.41 0.67 1.25
C SER A 173 -4.41 1.12 2.32
N ILE A 174 -4.23 0.69 3.57
CA ILE A 174 -5.05 1.13 4.70
C ILE A 174 -4.87 2.63 4.97
N GLN A 175 -3.63 3.12 5.04
CA GLN A 175 -3.36 4.53 5.33
C GLN A 175 -3.92 5.48 4.26
N ASP A 176 -3.79 5.12 2.98
CA ASP A 176 -4.29 5.93 1.85
C ASP A 176 -5.81 6.04 1.86
N SER A 177 -6.48 4.94 2.20
CA SER A 177 -7.92 4.88 2.40
C SER A 177 -8.40 5.86 3.49
N PHE A 178 -7.76 5.85 4.67
CA PHE A 178 -8.13 6.79 5.74
C PHE A 178 -7.81 8.25 5.40
N ARG A 179 -6.70 8.54 4.71
CA ARG A 179 -6.37 9.91 4.27
C ARG A 179 -7.45 10.49 3.33
N ARG A 180 -8.05 9.65 2.47
CA ARG A 180 -9.18 10.05 1.63
C ARG A 180 -10.43 10.38 2.42
N LEU A 181 -10.74 9.62 3.46
CA LEU A 181 -11.88 9.90 4.34
C LEU A 181 -11.76 11.25 5.05
N ALA A 182 -10.53 11.65 5.42
CA ALA A 182 -10.28 12.89 6.14
C ALA A 182 -10.34 14.15 5.26
N THR A 183 -10.24 14.01 3.94
CA THR A 183 -10.21 15.15 3.01
C THR A 183 -11.43 15.12 2.10
N ASP A 184 -12.35 16.09 2.23
CA ASP A 184 -13.50 16.28 1.30
C ASP A 184 -13.03 16.77 -0.10
N GLN A 185 -11.72 16.68 -0.38
CA GLN A 185 -11.05 17.02 -1.65
C GLN A 185 -10.23 15.81 -2.13
N GLY A 186 -10.63 15.24 -3.27
CA GLY A 186 -10.06 14.02 -3.86
C GLY A 186 -8.56 14.05 -4.07
N VAL A 187 -7.81 13.54 -3.10
CA VAL A 187 -6.39 13.22 -3.25
C VAL A 187 -6.28 11.85 -3.93
N ARG A 188 -5.69 11.83 -5.13
CA ARG A 188 -5.35 10.59 -5.84
C ARG A 188 -4.22 9.84 -5.11
N PRO A 189 -4.25 8.50 -5.07
CA PRO A 189 -3.21 7.71 -4.44
C PRO A 189 -1.99 7.63 -5.36
N ARG A 190 -0.81 7.47 -4.75
CA ARG A 190 0.45 7.27 -5.50
C ARG A 190 0.79 5.80 -5.72
N VAL A 191 0.18 4.84 -5.01
CA VAL A 191 0.45 3.40 -5.19
C VAL A 191 -0.77 2.52 -4.79
N GLY A 192 -1.09 1.49 -5.58
CA GLY A 192 -1.96 0.37 -5.20
C GLY A 192 -3.43 0.44 -5.64
N ALA A 193 -4.04 -0.74 -5.89
CA ALA A 193 -5.50 -0.89 -6.06
C ALA A 193 -6.19 -0.57 -4.73
N LEU A 194 -7.21 0.28 -4.76
CA LEU A 194 -7.76 0.90 -3.56
C LEU A 194 -8.78 0.00 -2.88
N LEU A 195 -8.95 0.17 -1.57
CA LEU A 195 -10.01 -0.45 -0.78
C LEU A 195 -11.43 -0.09 -1.29
N SER A 196 -11.57 1.06 -1.97
CA SER A 196 -12.79 1.47 -2.67
C SER A 196 -13.18 0.54 -3.83
N ASP A 197 -12.21 -0.10 -4.49
CA ASP A 197 -12.46 -0.83 -5.73
C ASP A 197 -13.29 -2.09 -5.47
N THR A 198 -13.01 -2.81 -4.38
CA THR A 198 -13.81 -3.99 -3.99
C THR A 198 -15.24 -3.62 -3.61
N LEU A 199 -15.45 -2.48 -2.94
CA LEU A 199 -16.79 -2.01 -2.59
C LEU A 199 -17.57 -1.59 -3.84
N VAL A 200 -16.90 -0.90 -4.76
CA VAL A 200 -17.51 -0.55 -6.03
C VAL A 200 -17.87 -1.81 -6.81
N ASP A 201 -16.96 -2.77 -6.90
CA ASP A 201 -17.22 -4.03 -7.60
C ASP A 201 -18.40 -4.78 -6.98
N VAL A 202 -18.52 -4.80 -5.65
CA VAL A 202 -19.69 -5.38 -4.96
C VAL A 202 -20.98 -4.63 -5.31
N VAL A 203 -20.96 -3.29 -5.21
CA VAL A 203 -22.15 -2.47 -5.48
C VAL A 203 -22.58 -2.57 -6.94
N GLU A 204 -21.64 -2.54 -7.89
CA GLU A 204 -21.92 -2.58 -9.32
C GLU A 204 -22.29 -3.99 -9.79
N SER A 205 -21.54 -5.02 -9.41
CA SER A 205 -21.81 -6.40 -9.86
C SER A 205 -23.05 -7.02 -9.23
N ARG A 206 -23.46 -6.54 -8.03
CA ARG A 206 -24.62 -7.07 -7.28
C ARG A 206 -25.76 -6.07 -7.16
N ALA A 207 -25.76 -4.96 -7.92
CA ALA A 207 -26.76 -3.91 -7.82
C ALA A 207 -28.21 -4.44 -7.85
N GLY A 208 -28.52 -5.30 -8.83
CA GLY A 208 -29.85 -5.91 -8.96
C GLY A 208 -30.25 -6.76 -7.75
N HIS A 209 -29.35 -7.62 -7.27
CA HIS A 209 -29.61 -8.43 -6.08
C HIS A 209 -29.79 -7.58 -4.81
N ILE A 210 -29.01 -6.50 -4.66
CA ILE A 210 -29.16 -5.56 -3.54
C ILE A 210 -30.51 -4.85 -3.63
N ALA A 211 -30.91 -4.40 -4.82
CA ALA A 211 -32.19 -3.74 -5.05
C ALA A 211 -33.39 -4.67 -4.80
N GLU A 212 -33.30 -5.93 -5.24
CA GLU A 212 -34.31 -6.96 -4.96
C GLU A 212 -34.45 -7.25 -3.46
N ALA A 213 -33.31 -7.43 -2.77
CA ALA A 213 -33.31 -7.67 -1.33
C ALA A 213 -33.86 -6.47 -0.55
N TRP A 214 -33.49 -5.25 -0.96
CA TRP A 214 -34.03 -4.02 -0.39
C TRP A 214 -35.54 -3.91 -0.59
N LEU A 215 -36.03 -4.17 -1.81
CA LEU A 215 -37.45 -4.10 -2.12
C LEU A 215 -38.24 -5.12 -1.30
N ALA A 216 -37.74 -6.34 -1.16
CA ALA A 216 -38.35 -7.36 -0.29
C ALA A 216 -38.47 -6.86 1.16
N GLU A 217 -37.40 -6.27 1.71
CA GLU A 217 -37.40 -5.74 3.07
C GLU A 217 -38.37 -4.55 3.21
N VAL A 218 -38.40 -3.62 2.25
CA VAL A 218 -39.35 -2.49 2.23
C VAL A 218 -40.80 -2.98 2.27
N ARG A 219 -41.13 -4.06 1.55
CA ARG A 219 -42.51 -4.60 1.49
C ARG A 219 -42.98 -5.18 2.82
N GLU A 220 -42.06 -5.64 3.65
CA GLU A 220 -42.38 -6.30 4.93
C GLU A 220 -42.20 -5.38 6.13
N HIS A 221 -41.43 -4.28 5.99
CA HIS A 221 -41.04 -3.46 7.13
C HIS A 221 -42.16 -2.51 7.61
N PRO A 222 -42.50 -2.47 8.92
CA PRO A 222 -43.62 -1.67 9.43
C PRO A 222 -43.52 -0.15 9.25
N SER A 223 -42.31 0.38 9.05
CA SER A 223 -42.03 1.81 8.87
C SER A 223 -42.00 2.25 7.41
N THR A 224 -42.40 1.39 6.47
CA THR A 224 -42.39 1.69 5.03
C THR A 224 -43.71 1.31 4.35
N GLN A 225 -44.86 1.41 5.04
CA GLN A 225 -46.16 0.92 4.56
C GLN A 225 -46.64 1.59 3.26
N THR A 226 -46.52 2.91 3.16
CA THR A 226 -46.87 3.69 1.98
C THR A 226 -45.84 3.48 0.86
N LEU A 227 -44.55 3.49 1.20
CA LEU A 227 -43.46 3.20 0.26
C LEU A 227 -43.62 1.78 -0.34
N ALA A 228 -43.98 0.81 0.49
CA ALA A 228 -44.32 -0.57 0.13
C ALA A 228 -45.58 -0.68 -0.72
N GLY A 229 -46.38 0.39 -0.88
CA GLY A 229 -47.54 0.43 -1.76
C GLY A 229 -47.21 0.89 -3.19
N LEU A 230 -46.05 1.50 -3.41
CA LEU A 230 -45.66 2.05 -4.72
C LEU A 230 -45.31 0.95 -5.74
N ASP A 231 -45.20 1.32 -7.02
CA ASP A 231 -44.83 0.38 -8.08
C ASP A 231 -43.45 -0.23 -7.85
N GLY A 232 -43.37 -1.55 -7.81
CA GLY A 232 -42.14 -2.28 -7.48
C GLY A 232 -41.06 -2.16 -8.56
N ARG A 233 -41.47 -2.08 -9.84
CA ARG A 233 -40.52 -1.92 -10.95
C ARG A 233 -39.86 -0.55 -10.92
N TRP A 234 -40.63 0.49 -10.65
CA TRP A 234 -40.11 1.84 -10.45
C TRP A 234 -39.15 1.90 -9.25
N LEU A 235 -39.54 1.37 -8.08
CA LEU A 235 -38.69 1.35 -6.89
C LEU A 235 -37.37 0.61 -7.12
N GLN A 236 -37.40 -0.52 -7.81
CA GLN A 236 -36.20 -1.28 -8.16
C GLN A 236 -35.28 -0.47 -9.09
N ALA A 237 -35.83 0.13 -10.15
CA ALA A 237 -35.05 0.95 -11.09
C ALA A 237 -34.40 2.17 -10.40
N GLU A 238 -35.13 2.87 -9.53
CA GLU A 238 -34.57 3.97 -8.73
C GLU A 238 -33.44 3.50 -7.82
N THR A 239 -33.59 2.32 -7.21
CA THR A 239 -32.58 1.76 -6.29
C THR A 239 -31.31 1.35 -7.03
N GLU A 240 -31.44 0.66 -8.16
CA GLU A 240 -30.30 0.32 -9.02
C GLU A 240 -29.58 1.59 -9.51
N PHE A 241 -30.34 2.62 -9.87
CA PHE A 241 -29.77 3.91 -10.25
C PHE A 241 -29.03 4.58 -9.08
N ALA A 242 -29.61 4.61 -7.88
CA ALA A 242 -28.96 5.13 -6.68
C ALA A 242 -27.65 4.37 -6.36
N LEU A 243 -27.63 3.04 -6.50
CA LEU A 243 -26.43 2.22 -6.33
C LEU A 243 -25.36 2.56 -7.38
N SER A 244 -25.75 2.80 -8.64
CA SER A 244 -24.80 3.24 -9.67
C SER A 244 -24.15 4.60 -9.34
N ARG A 245 -24.89 5.52 -8.72
CA ARG A 245 -24.36 6.82 -8.25
C ARG A 245 -23.41 6.65 -7.08
N LEU A 246 -23.71 5.74 -6.15
CA LEU A 246 -22.79 5.37 -5.09
C LEU A 246 -21.47 4.82 -5.68
N GLY A 247 -21.55 3.90 -6.64
CA GLY A 247 -20.38 3.38 -7.37
C GLY A 247 -19.54 4.49 -8.01
N ARG A 248 -20.16 5.37 -8.80
CA ARG A 248 -19.48 6.53 -9.41
C ARG A 248 -18.89 7.49 -8.39
N ARG A 249 -19.56 7.70 -7.25
CA ARG A 249 -19.04 8.56 -6.17
C ARG A 249 -17.82 7.93 -5.50
N LEU A 250 -17.83 6.62 -5.28
CA LEU A 250 -16.70 5.86 -4.75
C LEU A 250 -15.50 5.89 -5.71
N ARG A 251 -15.73 5.92 -7.03
CA ARG A 251 -14.70 6.13 -8.07
C ARG A 251 -14.30 7.60 -8.29
N GLU A 252 -14.92 8.55 -7.59
CA GLU A 252 -14.76 10.01 -7.79
C GLU A 252 -15.14 10.52 -9.20
N GLU A 253 -15.97 9.78 -9.93
CA GLU A 253 -16.38 10.08 -11.30
C GLU A 253 -17.60 11.00 -11.40
N ALA A 254 -18.28 11.27 -10.27
CA ALA A 254 -19.47 12.10 -10.20
C ALA A 254 -19.25 13.30 -9.27
N PRO A 255 -19.47 14.55 -9.73
CA PRO A 255 -19.47 15.72 -8.87
C PRO A 255 -20.49 15.56 -7.74
N VAL A 256 -20.15 16.03 -6.55
CA VAL A 256 -21.05 15.97 -5.36
C VAL A 256 -22.42 16.59 -5.65
N GLY A 257 -22.48 17.62 -6.50
CA GLY A 257 -23.73 18.28 -6.91
C GLY A 257 -24.72 17.36 -7.65
N GLU A 258 -24.23 16.45 -8.50
CA GLU A 258 -25.06 15.55 -9.30
C GLU A 258 -25.84 14.56 -8.41
N VAL A 259 -25.17 14.00 -7.41
CA VAL A 259 -25.79 13.09 -6.42
C VAL A 259 -26.83 13.83 -5.57
N ASN A 260 -26.52 15.07 -5.18
CA ASN A 260 -27.41 15.89 -4.37
C ASN A 260 -28.71 16.26 -5.10
N GLU A 261 -28.64 16.54 -6.40
CA GLU A 261 -29.83 16.84 -7.21
C GLU A 261 -30.72 15.61 -7.40
N TYR A 262 -30.12 14.44 -7.62
CA TYR A 262 -30.86 13.18 -7.71
C TYR A 262 -31.71 12.92 -6.45
N TYR A 263 -31.10 12.97 -5.27
CA TYR A 263 -31.83 12.70 -4.02
C TYR A 263 -32.89 13.77 -3.71
N ARG A 264 -32.70 15.03 -4.13
CA ARG A 264 -33.75 16.05 -4.05
C ARG A 264 -34.93 15.71 -4.96
N HIS A 265 -34.65 15.30 -6.20
CA HIS A 265 -35.70 14.92 -7.15
C HIS A 265 -36.48 13.71 -6.65
N TRP A 266 -35.78 12.67 -6.20
CA TRP A 266 -36.40 11.47 -5.64
C TRP A 266 -37.28 11.78 -4.42
N GLY A 267 -36.84 12.68 -3.52
CA GLY A 267 -37.66 13.15 -2.40
C GLY A 267 -38.94 13.86 -2.85
N ALA A 268 -38.85 14.78 -3.83
CA ALA A 268 -40.04 15.46 -4.37
C ALA A 268 -41.02 14.51 -5.05
N GLU A 269 -40.50 13.52 -5.76
CA GLU A 269 -41.22 12.46 -6.47
C GLU A 269 -41.95 11.49 -5.52
N LEU A 270 -41.34 11.17 -4.38
CA LEU A 270 -41.99 10.41 -3.30
C LEU A 270 -43.08 11.23 -2.60
N ALA A 271 -42.81 12.51 -2.32
CA ALA A 271 -43.78 13.43 -1.73
C ALA A 271 -45.02 13.60 -2.62
N SER A 272 -44.84 13.74 -3.93
CA SER A 272 -45.94 13.86 -4.89
C SER A 272 -46.79 12.58 -4.99
N ARG A 273 -46.25 11.44 -4.57
CA ARG A 273 -46.95 10.14 -4.48
C ARG A 273 -47.58 9.90 -3.10
N GLY A 274 -47.50 10.87 -2.19
CA GLY A 274 -48.08 10.77 -0.85
C GLY A 274 -47.29 9.91 0.13
N CYS A 275 -46.05 9.52 -0.20
CA CYS A 275 -45.18 8.78 0.72
C CYS A 275 -44.68 9.70 1.84
N PRO A 276 -44.85 9.38 3.14
CA PRO A 276 -44.33 10.22 4.22
C PRO A 276 -42.80 10.28 4.26
N LEU A 277 -42.22 11.43 4.63
CA LEU A 277 -40.76 11.62 4.74
C LEU A 277 -40.12 10.56 5.66
N ALA A 278 -40.75 10.23 6.78
CA ALA A 278 -40.25 9.23 7.71
C ALA A 278 -40.09 7.84 7.05
N GLU A 279 -40.99 7.47 6.13
CA GLU A 279 -40.89 6.23 5.38
C GLU A 279 -39.76 6.28 4.33
N ALA A 280 -39.58 7.42 3.66
CA ALA A 280 -38.47 7.61 2.73
C ALA A 280 -37.10 7.50 3.43
N LEU A 281 -36.94 8.12 4.60
CA LEU A 281 -35.74 8.00 5.43
C LEU A 281 -35.53 6.57 5.96
N SER A 282 -36.63 5.88 6.31
CA SER A 282 -36.58 4.46 6.65
C SER A 282 -36.12 3.62 5.46
N GLY A 283 -36.63 3.89 4.26
CA GLY A 283 -36.22 3.21 3.03
C GLY A 283 -34.72 3.37 2.76
N LEU A 284 -34.17 4.58 2.91
CA LEU A 284 -32.72 4.81 2.82
C LEU A 284 -31.92 4.02 3.86
N SER A 285 -32.42 3.94 5.11
CA SER A 285 -31.76 3.15 6.17
C SER A 285 -31.74 1.65 5.85
N LEU A 286 -32.84 1.13 5.28
CA LEU A 286 -32.91 -0.25 4.80
C LEU A 286 -31.98 -0.48 3.61
N LEU A 287 -31.83 0.49 2.71
CA LEU A 287 -30.91 0.37 1.57
C LEU A 287 -29.46 0.26 2.04
N LYS A 288 -29.07 1.10 3.00
CA LYS A 288 -27.76 1.02 3.66
C LYS A 288 -27.49 -0.37 4.25
N ARG A 289 -28.51 -0.98 4.88
CA ARG A 289 -28.43 -2.36 5.41
C ARG A 289 -28.33 -3.40 4.28
N ALA A 290 -29.11 -3.28 3.21
CA ALA A 290 -29.08 -4.20 2.08
C ALA A 290 -27.70 -4.22 1.40
N ILE A 291 -27.06 -3.07 1.24
CA ILE A 291 -25.67 -2.95 0.74
C ILE A 291 -24.72 -3.75 1.65
N TRP A 292 -24.84 -3.60 2.97
CA TRP A 292 -23.99 -4.32 3.93
C TRP A 292 -24.19 -5.85 3.85
N VAL A 293 -25.44 -6.31 3.79
CA VAL A 293 -25.74 -7.75 3.65
C VAL A 293 -25.22 -8.29 2.32
N GLY A 294 -25.37 -7.53 1.22
CA GLY A 294 -24.86 -7.88 -0.10
C GLY A 294 -23.34 -7.98 -0.16
N ALA A 295 -22.63 -7.12 0.56
CA ALA A 295 -21.18 -7.14 0.73
C ALA A 295 -20.70 -8.28 1.64
N ARG A 296 -21.54 -8.80 2.54
CA ARG A 296 -21.14 -9.88 3.45
C ARG A 296 -20.79 -11.18 2.72
N GLY A 297 -21.37 -11.41 1.54
CA GLY A 297 -21.15 -12.63 0.75
C GLY A 297 -20.05 -12.53 -0.32
N SER A 298 -19.15 -11.54 -0.28
CA SER A 298 -18.14 -11.29 -1.34
C SER A 298 -16.70 -11.64 -0.95
N GLY A 299 -16.48 -12.35 0.17
CA GLY A 299 -15.13 -12.76 0.59
C GLY A 299 -14.34 -11.68 1.35
N LEU A 300 -14.96 -10.53 1.66
CA LEU A 300 -14.40 -9.40 2.42
C LEU A 300 -14.08 -9.70 3.92
N TRP A 301 -13.93 -10.97 4.33
CA TRP A 301 -13.86 -11.36 5.75
C TRP A 301 -12.73 -12.32 6.11
N GLU A 302 -11.86 -12.64 5.16
CA GLU A 302 -10.80 -13.65 5.29
C GLU A 302 -9.47 -13.08 5.80
N ARG A 303 -9.17 -11.79 5.61
CA ARG A 303 -7.88 -11.18 6.03
C ARG A 303 -8.02 -10.02 7.01
N PRO A 304 -7.07 -9.80 7.95
CA PRO A 304 -7.09 -8.67 8.89
C PRO A 304 -7.18 -7.29 8.24
N VAL A 305 -6.57 -7.09 7.07
CA VAL A 305 -6.69 -5.86 6.26
C VAL A 305 -8.14 -5.54 5.89
N GLU A 306 -9.01 -6.55 5.83
CA GLU A 306 -10.41 -6.40 5.47
C GLU A 306 -11.27 -5.83 6.60
N ALA A 307 -10.83 -5.96 7.86
CA ALA A 307 -11.46 -5.25 8.98
C ALA A 307 -11.40 -3.73 8.79
N TYR A 308 -10.27 -3.21 8.28
CA TYR A 308 -10.13 -1.80 7.96
C TYR A 308 -10.96 -1.42 6.72
N ARG A 309 -11.04 -2.28 5.70
CA ARG A 309 -11.96 -2.11 4.55
C ARG A 309 -13.40 -1.93 5.00
N ILE A 310 -13.83 -2.71 5.99
CA ILE A 310 -15.18 -2.64 6.55
C ILE A 310 -15.39 -1.30 7.28
N LEU A 311 -14.42 -0.84 8.07
CA LEU A 311 -14.51 0.46 8.75
C LEU A 311 -14.58 1.63 7.78
N GLU A 312 -13.78 1.60 6.70
CA GLU A 312 -13.88 2.59 5.63
C GLU A 312 -15.26 2.53 4.96
N MET A 313 -15.73 1.34 4.57
CA MET A 313 -17.06 1.15 3.98
C MET A 313 -18.14 1.78 4.84
N PHE A 314 -18.14 1.49 6.15
CA PHE A 314 -19.13 2.04 7.08
C PHE A 314 -19.10 3.57 7.11
N THR A 315 -17.92 4.16 7.03
CA THR A 315 -17.72 5.61 7.05
C THR A 315 -18.18 6.24 5.74
N VAL A 316 -17.72 5.75 4.58
CA VAL A 316 -18.07 6.33 3.26
C VAL A 316 -19.56 6.17 2.97
N VAL A 317 -20.09 4.96 3.13
CA VAL A 317 -21.52 4.69 2.94
C VAL A 317 -22.33 5.48 3.97
N GLY A 318 -21.84 5.60 5.21
CA GLY A 318 -22.48 6.45 6.23
C GLY A 318 -22.66 7.90 5.78
N VAL A 319 -21.56 8.58 5.45
CA VAL A 319 -21.57 9.98 5.01
C VAL A 319 -22.41 10.18 3.75
N PHE A 320 -22.34 9.23 2.80
CA PHE A 320 -23.16 9.28 1.59
C PHE A 320 -24.65 9.25 1.90
N PHE A 321 -25.11 8.32 2.74
CA PHE A 321 -26.51 8.20 3.10
C PHE A 321 -27.01 9.33 4.01
N ASP A 322 -26.15 9.92 4.85
CA ASP A 322 -26.48 11.12 5.63
C ASP A 322 -26.76 12.32 4.70
N ARG A 323 -25.91 12.51 3.67
CA ARG A 323 -26.15 13.53 2.62
C ARG A 323 -27.40 13.23 1.79
N ALA A 324 -27.64 11.96 1.44
CA ALA A 324 -28.84 11.54 0.73
C ALA A 324 -30.11 11.86 1.53
N ALA A 325 -30.14 11.50 2.82
CA ALA A 325 -31.26 11.78 3.72
C ALA A 325 -31.57 13.29 3.80
N TYR A 326 -30.55 14.13 3.96
CA TYR A 326 -30.71 15.59 3.95
C TYR A 326 -31.34 16.08 2.63
N HIS A 327 -30.86 15.59 1.48
CA HIS A 327 -31.36 16.04 0.19
C HIS A 327 -32.75 15.50 -0.16
N VAL A 328 -33.11 14.29 0.28
CA VAL A 328 -34.49 13.79 0.23
C VAL A 328 -35.42 14.71 1.01
N ALA A 329 -35.08 15.05 2.26
CA ALA A 329 -35.88 15.98 3.07
C ALA A 329 -36.07 17.34 2.38
N ARG A 330 -35.00 17.89 1.78
CA ARG A 330 -35.08 19.13 0.97
C ARG A 330 -36.00 19.00 -0.25
N GLY A 331 -36.11 17.81 -0.84
CA GLY A 331 -37.05 17.52 -1.92
C GLY A 331 -38.50 17.60 -1.45
N TYR A 332 -38.80 17.06 -0.28
CA TYR A 332 -40.12 17.15 0.35
C TYR A 332 -40.55 18.60 0.61
N ASP A 333 -39.66 19.41 1.20
CA ASP A 333 -39.93 20.84 1.47
C ASP A 333 -40.37 21.60 0.21
N SER A 334 -39.84 21.24 -0.96
CA SER A 334 -40.14 21.91 -2.23
C SER A 334 -41.58 21.67 -2.71
N VAL A 335 -42.16 20.52 -2.37
CA VAL A 335 -43.53 20.14 -2.73
C VAL A 335 -44.53 20.76 -1.76
N GLU A 336 -44.25 20.72 -0.46
CA GLU A 336 -45.09 21.30 0.59
C GLU A 336 -45.18 22.84 0.50
N GLY A 337 -44.06 23.50 0.20
CA GLY A 337 -44.02 24.95 -0.02
C GLY A 337 -44.80 25.43 -1.25
N THR A 338 -45.06 24.53 -2.22
CA THR A 338 -45.88 24.82 -3.40
C THR A 338 -47.38 24.64 -3.08
N GLN A 339 -47.74 23.71 -2.19
CA GLN A 339 -49.13 23.49 -1.75
C GLN A 339 -49.64 24.54 -0.76
N THR A 340 -48.76 25.20 -0.01
CA THR A 340 -49.16 26.24 0.97
C THR A 340 -49.31 27.64 0.33
N ARG A 341 -48.94 27.78 -0.94
CA ARG A 341 -49.00 29.05 -1.71
C ARG A 341 -50.12 29.10 -2.77
N ALA A 342 -50.89 28.03 -2.92
CA ALA A 342 -52.09 27.95 -3.74
C ALA A 342 -53.33 27.98 -2.83
#